data_AF-A0A7S0Q2B8-F1
#
_entry.id   AF-A0A7S0Q2B8-F1
#
_cell.length_a   1.000
_cell.length_b   1.000
_cell.length_c   1.000
_cell.angle_alpha   90.00
_cell.angle_beta   90.00
_cell.angle_gamma   90.00
#
_symmetry.space_group_name_H-M   'P 1'
#
loop_
_entity.id
_entity.type
_entity.pdbx_description
1 polymer ?
#
loop_
_entity_poly.entity_id
_entity_poly.type
_entity_poly.pdbx_seq_one_letter_code
_entity_poly.pdbx_strand_id
1 'polypeptide(L)'
;MLHVPGTYAGGSGSGFDWTQTKREVELRVPLPPTCDVKSVKCEIGARRVHATWRLQGESATEAEAEMQFSGELHALVVMDDSLWSLDKEGASATAGPVLVASLRKVVPELWRRLLTSETEAGEEPALLDGLQRAAPRSKEELLKQAKQRANGMLDGPSKAVAHVIEGKRSVGSITLSADELPSLAVLTLRSCSDLEVVLPHACTVVKLALEGCEKLTLRVDGKVLTETLEVYQCSDCRLELGSSLKTVQVDACRGIAFSFAKLEHFQQLLSAGAYSTSLILEESALHASVDLDEQRALHPAIQLSDETDQFITRLVDGGLLTELVIRLSNDFPTTEREAAAFAERTKAADAKLEEVVGGMLGSTLGNKLTDAEKEQMSSMAQQKAESAALTQGAAAASSEGRHAARVEHKKKAGNEAFKANEYQQAAVSYTEALALCTLPSLQLEESTLLSNRAACFLKLGRYAQAHADAQKCVSLRPDFAKGHFRLALALQAEEKYGDACLAFNRVLQLEPKNKEAASGMRIAEVQSERQRRTQASS
;
A
#
# COMPACT_ATOMS: atom_id res chain seq x y z
N MET A 1 32.55 10.50 -33.03
CA MET A 1 32.50 10.04 -34.44
C MET A 1 32.86 8.56 -34.43
N LEU A 2 32.02 7.58 -34.76
CA LEU A 2 30.70 7.55 -35.39
C LEU A 2 29.69 6.85 -34.46
N HIS A 3 28.52 7.45 -34.34
CA HIS A 3 27.32 6.80 -33.84
C HIS A 3 26.83 5.90 -34.99
N VAL A 4 26.83 4.57 -34.82
CA VAL A 4 26.02 3.71 -35.68
C VAL A 4 24.71 3.52 -34.92
N PRO A 5 23.60 4.13 -35.36
CA PRO A 5 22.31 3.85 -34.74
C PRO A 5 21.89 2.44 -35.19
N GLY A 6 21.64 1.54 -34.24
CA GLY A 6 20.62 0.52 -34.47
C GLY A 6 20.99 -0.95 -34.40
N THR A 7 22.18 -1.42 -34.02
CA THR A 7 22.42 -2.87 -33.87
C THR A 7 23.36 -3.20 -32.69
N TYR A 8 22.94 -4.10 -31.81
CA TYR A 8 23.66 -4.66 -30.65
C TYR A 8 24.38 -5.97 -30.99
N ALA A 9 23.80 -6.76 -31.91
CA ALA A 9 24.35 -8.01 -32.41
C ALA A 9 23.61 -8.39 -33.70
N GLY A 10 24.20 -9.26 -34.51
CA GLY A 10 23.56 -9.86 -35.67
C GLY A 10 24.39 -11.03 -36.18
N GLY A 11 23.77 -11.95 -36.91
CA GLY A 11 24.43 -13.12 -37.43
C GLY A 11 23.59 -13.81 -38.50
N SER A 12 24.23 -14.72 -39.23
CA SER A 12 23.57 -15.60 -40.19
C SER A 12 23.69 -17.04 -39.72
N GLY A 13 22.59 -17.77 -39.79
CA GLY A 13 22.56 -19.23 -39.62
C GLY A 13 22.35 -19.92 -40.96
N SER A 14 22.34 -21.25 -40.99
CA SER A 14 22.06 -22.01 -42.20
C SER A 14 20.61 -21.78 -42.65
N GLY A 15 20.39 -20.77 -43.50
CA GLY A 15 19.09 -20.46 -44.09
C GLY A 15 18.27 -19.39 -43.39
N PHE A 16 18.87 -18.49 -42.59
CA PHE A 16 18.22 -17.29 -42.07
C PHE A 16 19.25 -16.24 -41.62
N ASP A 17 18.85 -14.98 -41.62
CA ASP A 17 19.62 -13.87 -41.08
C ASP A 17 18.89 -13.25 -39.90
N TRP A 18 19.61 -12.68 -38.95
CA TRP A 18 18.97 -11.93 -37.88
C TRP A 18 19.80 -10.75 -37.40
N THR A 19 19.10 -9.75 -36.89
CA THR A 19 19.69 -8.55 -36.32
C THR A 19 18.95 -8.19 -35.04
N GLN A 20 19.68 -7.67 -34.05
CA GLN A 20 19.11 -7.21 -32.79
C GLN A 20 19.56 -5.79 -32.49
N THR A 21 18.64 -4.98 -32.00
CA THR A 21 18.80 -3.58 -31.58
C THR A 21 18.39 -3.44 -30.10
N LYS A 22 18.52 -2.24 -29.49
CA LYS A 22 17.99 -1.99 -28.13
C LYS A 22 16.47 -2.19 -28.04
N ARG A 23 15.75 -2.11 -29.16
CA ARG A 23 14.28 -1.98 -29.21
C ARG A 23 13.61 -3.07 -30.04
N GLU A 24 14.36 -3.80 -30.86
CA GLU A 24 13.82 -4.72 -31.84
C GLU A 24 14.80 -5.85 -32.14
N VAL A 25 14.29 -7.06 -32.37
CA VAL A 25 15.02 -8.16 -33.00
C VAL A 25 14.31 -8.48 -34.31
N GLU A 26 15.01 -8.45 -35.43
CA GLU A 26 14.48 -8.83 -36.72
C GLU A 26 15.12 -10.16 -37.16
N LEU A 27 14.28 -11.13 -37.52
CA LEU A 27 14.66 -12.43 -38.06
C LEU A 27 14.12 -12.56 -39.47
N ARG A 28 15.02 -12.78 -40.43
CA ARG A 28 14.72 -12.93 -41.86
C ARG A 28 14.89 -14.37 -42.27
N VAL A 29 13.78 -15.02 -42.61
CA VAL A 29 13.77 -16.39 -43.10
C VAL A 29 13.42 -16.37 -44.60
N PRO A 30 14.36 -16.68 -45.50
CA PRO A 30 14.08 -16.78 -46.93
C PRO A 30 13.03 -17.86 -47.18
N LEU A 31 11.98 -17.52 -47.92
CA LEU A 31 10.98 -18.49 -48.36
C LEU A 31 11.44 -19.12 -49.68
N PRO A 32 10.96 -20.33 -50.02
CA PRO A 32 11.23 -20.93 -51.32
C PRO A 32 10.80 -20.00 -52.47
N PRO A 33 11.61 -19.85 -53.53
CA PRO A 33 11.35 -18.91 -54.63
C PRO A 33 10.09 -19.24 -55.44
N THR A 34 9.61 -20.49 -55.36
CA THR A 34 8.41 -20.98 -56.03
C THR A 34 7.42 -21.46 -54.98
N CYS A 35 6.48 -20.61 -54.57
CA CYS A 35 5.11 -20.97 -54.15
C CYS A 35 4.43 -19.80 -53.40
N ASP A 36 3.15 -19.57 -53.70
CA ASP A 36 2.29 -18.67 -52.93
C ASP A 36 2.09 -19.23 -51.52
N VAL A 37 2.67 -18.61 -50.50
CA VAL A 37 2.55 -19.10 -49.12
C VAL A 37 1.20 -18.70 -48.52
N LYS A 38 0.32 -19.68 -48.26
CA LYS A 38 -1.04 -19.50 -47.70
C LYS A 38 -1.02 -19.08 -46.24
N SER A 39 -0.17 -19.70 -45.43
CA SER A 39 -0.04 -19.38 -44.00
C SER A 39 1.35 -19.73 -43.49
N VAL A 40 1.82 -18.97 -42.52
CA VAL A 40 3.09 -19.22 -41.82
C VAL A 40 2.83 -19.26 -40.32
N LYS A 41 3.44 -20.20 -39.62
CA LYS A 41 3.48 -20.30 -38.17
C LYS A 41 4.94 -20.26 -37.74
N CYS A 42 5.29 -19.40 -36.78
CA CYS A 42 6.63 -19.32 -36.22
C CYS A 42 6.56 -19.47 -34.71
N GLU A 43 7.39 -20.36 -34.16
CA GLU A 43 7.51 -20.70 -32.74
C GLU A 43 8.96 -20.41 -32.31
N ILE A 44 9.14 -19.52 -31.34
CA ILE A 44 10.46 -19.05 -30.91
C ILE A 44 10.61 -19.33 -29.43
N GLY A 45 11.53 -20.21 -29.09
CA GLY A 45 11.91 -20.55 -27.71
C GLY A 45 13.21 -19.88 -27.30
N ALA A 46 13.59 -20.03 -26.03
CA ALA A 46 14.73 -19.34 -25.42
C ALA A 46 16.08 -19.48 -26.17
N ARG A 47 16.26 -20.53 -26.99
CA ARG A 47 17.48 -20.77 -27.80
C ARG A 47 17.21 -21.32 -29.19
N ARG A 48 15.95 -21.39 -29.64
CA ARG A 48 15.58 -22.00 -30.92
C ARG A 48 14.48 -21.22 -31.60
N VAL A 49 14.55 -21.18 -32.92
CA VAL A 49 13.46 -20.71 -33.78
C VAL A 49 13.00 -21.86 -34.63
N HIS A 50 11.69 -22.05 -34.69
CA HIS A 50 11.02 -23.02 -35.53
C HIS A 50 9.95 -22.33 -36.37
N ALA A 51 10.03 -22.41 -37.69
CA ALA A 51 9.01 -21.86 -38.58
C ALA A 51 8.43 -22.96 -39.47
N THR A 52 7.11 -23.03 -39.56
CA THR A 52 6.41 -23.86 -40.54
C THR A 52 5.57 -23.01 -41.47
N TRP A 53 5.47 -23.41 -42.73
CA TRP A 53 4.62 -22.71 -43.68
C TRP A 53 3.93 -23.67 -44.62
N ARG A 54 2.76 -23.24 -45.10
CA ARG A 54 1.92 -23.98 -46.04
C ARG A 54 1.88 -23.28 -47.38
N LEU A 55 2.13 -24.04 -48.44
CA LEU A 55 2.14 -23.56 -49.82
C LEU A 55 0.73 -23.64 -50.44
N GLN A 56 0.43 -22.77 -51.39
CA GLN A 56 -0.81 -22.70 -52.15
C GLN A 56 -0.55 -23.31 -53.54
N GLY A 57 -1.18 -24.44 -53.85
CA GLY A 57 -1.05 -25.14 -55.14
C GLY A 57 -1.86 -26.45 -55.18
N GLU A 58 -2.50 -26.72 -56.32
CA GLU A 58 -3.70 -27.57 -56.49
C GLU A 58 -3.52 -29.10 -56.43
N SER A 59 -2.39 -29.67 -56.00
CA SER A 59 -2.21 -31.13 -56.06
C SER A 59 -1.30 -31.76 -55.00
N ALA A 60 -1.36 -31.29 -53.75
CA ALA A 60 -0.80 -32.01 -52.61
C ALA A 60 -1.91 -32.21 -51.57
N THR A 61 -2.03 -33.43 -51.03
CA THR A 61 -2.92 -33.70 -49.89
C THR A 61 -2.53 -32.78 -48.72
N GLU A 62 -3.48 -32.37 -47.86
CA GLU A 62 -3.27 -31.37 -46.78
C GLU A 62 -2.07 -31.65 -45.85
N ALA A 63 -1.49 -32.85 -45.89
CA ALA A 63 -0.33 -33.27 -45.12
C ALA A 63 1.03 -33.12 -45.85
N GLU A 64 1.09 -32.89 -47.17
CA GLU A 64 2.31 -33.05 -47.98
C GLU A 64 3.03 -31.75 -48.40
N ALA A 65 2.53 -30.57 -48.02
CA ALA A 65 3.16 -29.29 -48.39
C ALA A 65 3.51 -28.41 -47.17
N GLU A 66 3.84 -29.02 -46.04
CA GLU A 66 4.36 -28.33 -44.86
C GLU A 66 5.89 -28.44 -44.82
N MET A 67 6.56 -27.33 -45.11
CA MET A 67 8.01 -27.22 -44.95
C MET A 67 8.33 -26.62 -43.59
N GLN A 68 9.44 -27.06 -43.00
CA GLN A 68 9.85 -26.67 -41.65
C GLN A 68 11.28 -26.15 -41.66
N PHE A 69 11.51 -25.10 -40.88
CA PHE A 69 12.81 -24.53 -40.59
C PHE A 69 13.03 -24.58 -39.08
N SER A 70 14.21 -25.06 -38.64
CA SER A 70 14.63 -25.01 -37.24
C SER A 70 16.09 -24.58 -37.14
N GLY A 71 16.39 -23.58 -36.32
CA GLY A 71 17.74 -23.09 -36.09
C GLY A 71 17.99 -22.76 -34.61
N GLU A 72 19.24 -22.93 -34.16
CA GLU A 72 19.66 -22.48 -32.83
C GLU A 72 20.09 -21.00 -32.86
N LEU A 73 19.54 -20.20 -31.95
CA LEU A 73 19.97 -18.83 -31.72
C LEU A 73 20.99 -18.84 -30.57
N HIS A 74 22.26 -18.70 -30.91
CA HIS A 74 23.35 -18.79 -29.93
C HIS A 74 23.41 -17.59 -28.97
N ALA A 75 22.77 -16.47 -29.30
CA ALA A 75 22.68 -15.30 -28.42
C ALA A 75 21.43 -14.47 -28.74
N LEU A 76 20.32 -14.73 -28.03
CA LEU A 76 19.15 -13.85 -28.01
C LEU A 76 18.94 -13.39 -26.57
N VAL A 77 18.97 -12.08 -26.34
CA VAL A 77 18.52 -11.50 -25.06
C VAL A 77 17.00 -11.41 -25.13
N VAL A 78 16.30 -12.26 -24.38
CA VAL A 78 14.84 -12.20 -24.24
C VAL A 78 14.49 -10.86 -23.60
N MET A 79 13.70 -10.05 -24.29
CA MET A 79 13.16 -8.81 -23.73
C MET A 79 11.72 -9.08 -23.29
N ASP A 80 11.46 -8.98 -21.99
CA ASP A 80 10.10 -8.97 -21.46
C ASP A 80 9.30 -7.82 -22.10
N ASP A 81 8.01 -8.05 -22.33
CA ASP A 81 7.06 -7.16 -23.02
C ASP A 81 7.37 -6.86 -24.49
N SER A 82 7.47 -7.90 -25.33
CA SER A 82 7.73 -7.75 -26.77
C SER A 82 6.58 -8.27 -27.65
N LEU A 83 6.24 -7.54 -28.70
CA LEU A 83 5.24 -7.89 -29.72
C LEU A 83 5.93 -8.41 -30.99
N TRP A 84 5.46 -9.54 -31.51
CA TRP A 84 5.90 -10.06 -32.81
C TRP A 84 5.01 -9.54 -33.94
N SER A 85 5.62 -9.07 -35.03
CA SER A 85 4.98 -8.87 -36.32
C SER A 85 5.60 -9.79 -37.37
N LEU A 86 4.79 -10.15 -38.37
CA LEU A 86 5.18 -10.99 -39.48
C LEU A 86 4.85 -10.25 -40.77
N ASP A 87 5.89 -9.80 -41.46
CA ASP A 87 5.80 -9.09 -42.72
C ASP A 87 6.37 -9.95 -43.84
N LYS A 88 5.81 -9.82 -45.05
CA LYS A 88 6.36 -10.43 -46.26
C LYS A 88 7.04 -9.34 -47.07
N GLU A 89 8.35 -9.43 -47.26
CA GLU A 89 9.04 -8.57 -48.20
C GLU A 89 8.92 -9.14 -49.62
N GLY A 90 8.56 -8.28 -50.58
CA GLY A 90 8.41 -8.65 -51.99
C GLY A 90 9.71 -9.17 -52.59
N ALA A 91 9.59 -10.08 -53.58
CA ALA A 91 10.74 -10.68 -54.25
C ALA A 91 11.63 -9.65 -54.95
N SER A 92 12.94 -9.76 -54.78
CA SER A 92 13.94 -9.03 -55.56
C SER A 92 14.27 -9.81 -56.83
N ALA A 93 14.77 -9.15 -57.88
CA ALA A 93 15.11 -9.79 -59.15
C ALA A 93 16.15 -10.93 -59.03
N THR A 94 16.89 -11.01 -57.91
CA THR A 94 17.92 -12.02 -57.64
C THR A 94 17.66 -12.87 -56.38
N ALA A 95 16.60 -12.59 -55.61
CA ALA A 95 16.28 -13.31 -54.37
C ALA A 95 14.75 -13.48 -54.24
N GLY A 96 14.30 -14.72 -53.97
CA GLY A 96 12.90 -15.06 -53.77
C GLY A 96 12.25 -14.29 -52.60
N PRO A 97 10.92 -14.40 -52.41
CA PRO A 97 10.23 -13.70 -51.33
C PRO A 97 10.83 -14.07 -49.96
N VAL A 98 10.96 -13.08 -49.08
CA VAL A 98 11.53 -13.28 -47.74
C VAL A 98 10.46 -13.01 -46.69
N LEU A 99 10.36 -13.92 -45.73
CA LEU A 99 9.55 -13.68 -44.55
C LEU A 99 10.40 -12.92 -43.53
N VAL A 100 9.89 -11.79 -43.07
CA VAL A 100 10.52 -10.98 -42.04
C VAL A 100 9.67 -11.09 -40.78
N ALA A 101 10.20 -11.77 -39.76
CA ALA A 101 9.60 -11.84 -38.44
C ALA A 101 10.31 -10.83 -37.52
N SER A 102 9.60 -9.81 -37.07
CA SER A 102 10.16 -8.74 -36.23
C SER A 102 9.58 -8.81 -34.83
N LEU A 103 10.44 -8.89 -33.82
CA LEU A 103 10.11 -8.75 -32.41
C LEU A 103 10.42 -7.33 -31.96
N ARG A 104 9.41 -6.57 -31.55
CA ARG A 104 9.59 -5.19 -31.07
C ARG A 104 9.24 -5.08 -29.59
N LYS A 105 10.02 -4.29 -28.85
CA LYS A 105 9.68 -3.89 -27.48
C LYS A 105 8.42 -3.03 -27.48
N VAL A 106 7.45 -3.39 -26.63
CA VAL A 106 6.14 -2.74 -26.56
C VAL A 106 6.28 -1.26 -26.14
N VAL A 107 5.61 -0.36 -26.87
CA VAL A 107 5.45 1.05 -26.49
C VAL A 107 4.06 1.24 -25.86
N PRO A 108 3.96 1.66 -24.58
CA PRO A 108 2.70 1.72 -23.84
C PRO A 108 1.57 2.54 -24.49
N GLU A 109 1.86 3.58 -25.28
CA GLU A 109 0.81 4.38 -25.94
C GLU A 109 0.05 3.64 -27.06
N LEU A 110 0.64 2.62 -27.69
CA LEU A 110 0.02 1.94 -28.84
C LEU A 110 -1.21 1.10 -28.43
N TRP A 111 -1.24 0.63 -27.18
CA TRP A 111 -2.27 -0.25 -26.64
C TRP A 111 -3.57 0.45 -26.23
N ARG A 112 -3.53 1.76 -25.94
CA ARG A 112 -4.73 2.53 -25.55
C ARG A 112 -5.79 2.63 -26.67
N ARG A 113 -5.42 2.23 -27.90
CA ARG A 113 -6.27 2.24 -29.09
C ARG A 113 -6.77 0.86 -29.54
N LEU A 114 -6.20 -0.25 -29.05
CA LEU A 114 -6.33 -1.53 -29.76
C LEU A 114 -7.11 -2.64 -29.05
N LEU A 115 -7.28 -2.66 -27.73
CA LEU A 115 -8.09 -3.69 -27.07
C LEU A 115 -8.90 -3.15 -25.89
N THR A 116 -10.08 -2.63 -26.23
CA THR A 116 -11.30 -3.01 -25.52
C THR A 116 -11.43 -4.53 -25.43
N SER A 117 -11.79 -4.99 -24.23
CA SER A 117 -12.33 -6.31 -23.82
C SER A 117 -11.46 -7.57 -23.81
N GLU A 118 -11.52 -8.17 -22.62
CA GLU A 118 -11.48 -9.59 -22.21
C GLU A 118 -10.12 -10.29 -21.95
N THR A 119 -9.97 -10.60 -20.66
CA THR A 119 -9.03 -11.38 -19.83
C THR A 119 -8.41 -12.65 -20.46
N GLU A 120 -7.29 -13.23 -20.01
CA GLU A 120 -6.90 -13.62 -18.63
C GLU A 120 -5.36 -13.65 -18.43
N ALA A 121 -4.89 -13.24 -17.25
CA ALA A 121 -3.49 -13.34 -16.81
C ALA A 121 -3.32 -14.57 -15.89
N GLY A 122 -2.23 -15.33 -16.09
CA GLY A 122 -1.84 -16.44 -15.22
C GLY A 122 -1.42 -15.94 -13.83
N GLU A 123 -1.86 -16.67 -12.80
CA GLU A 123 -1.75 -16.30 -11.38
C GLU A 123 -0.32 -16.40 -10.83
N GLU A 124 0.12 -15.34 -10.14
CA GLU A 124 1.21 -15.39 -9.16
C GLU A 124 0.76 -16.17 -7.90
N PRO A 125 1.68 -16.84 -7.18
CA PRO A 125 1.33 -17.71 -6.07
C PRO A 125 0.56 -16.97 -4.97
N ALA A 126 -0.59 -17.52 -4.61
CA ALA A 126 -1.52 -16.97 -3.64
C ALA A 126 -0.92 -16.85 -2.22
N LEU A 127 -1.36 -15.83 -1.47
CA LEU A 127 -1.26 -15.81 -0.02
C LEU A 127 -2.12 -16.95 0.58
N LEU A 128 -1.87 -17.33 1.84
CA LEU A 128 -2.55 -18.43 2.57
C LEU A 128 -4.10 -18.33 2.59
N ASP A 129 -4.68 -17.20 2.20
CA ASP A 129 -6.12 -16.92 2.11
C ASP A 129 -6.65 -16.73 0.67
N GLY A 130 -5.82 -16.90 -0.36
CA GLY A 130 -6.24 -16.76 -1.77
C GLY A 130 -6.26 -15.32 -2.29
N LEU A 131 -5.74 -14.32 -1.56
CA LEU A 131 -5.63 -12.94 -2.06
C LEU A 131 -4.32 -12.72 -2.86
N GLN A 132 -4.42 -11.96 -3.96
CA GLN A 132 -3.27 -11.55 -4.78
C GLN A 132 -2.50 -10.38 -4.14
N ARG A 133 -1.17 -10.40 -4.24
CA ARG A 133 -0.29 -9.30 -3.83
C ARG A 133 -0.52 -8.08 -4.73
N ALA A 134 -0.56 -6.89 -4.15
CA ALA A 134 -0.41 -5.65 -4.90
C ALA A 134 1.08 -5.34 -5.12
N ALA A 135 1.47 -4.87 -6.30
CA ALA A 135 2.85 -4.50 -6.58
C ALA A 135 3.31 -3.35 -5.64
N PRO A 136 4.53 -3.42 -5.07
CA PRO A 136 5.06 -2.35 -4.25
C PRO A 136 5.19 -1.05 -5.05
N ARG A 137 4.82 0.09 -4.44
CA ARG A 137 4.96 1.42 -5.08
C ARG A 137 6.39 1.90 -5.01
N SER A 138 6.84 2.60 -6.06
CA SER A 138 8.19 3.16 -6.08
C SER A 138 8.34 4.32 -5.10
N LYS A 139 9.54 4.45 -4.54
CA LYS A 139 9.94 5.56 -3.66
C LYS A 139 9.71 6.93 -4.30
N GLU A 140 9.88 7.02 -5.61
CA GLU A 140 9.70 8.24 -6.39
C GLU A 140 8.24 8.71 -6.46
N GLU A 141 7.29 7.77 -6.57
CA GLU A 141 5.85 8.07 -6.52
C GLU A 141 5.41 8.52 -5.12
N LEU A 142 5.92 7.87 -4.07
CA LEU A 142 5.67 8.27 -2.69
C LEU A 142 6.22 9.68 -2.42
N LEU A 143 7.42 9.99 -2.90
CA LEU A 143 8.05 11.29 -2.76
C LEU A 143 7.30 12.38 -3.54
N LYS A 144 6.80 12.06 -4.75
CA LYS A 144 5.98 12.97 -5.56
C LYS A 144 4.68 13.34 -4.86
N GLN A 145 3.98 12.36 -4.28
CA GLN A 145 2.76 12.62 -3.50
C GLN A 145 3.07 13.42 -2.22
N ALA A 146 4.16 13.13 -1.53
CA ALA A 146 4.59 13.89 -0.34
C ALA A 146 4.89 15.35 -0.68
N LYS A 147 5.58 15.61 -1.80
CA LYS A 147 5.84 16.98 -2.30
C LYS A 147 4.56 17.73 -2.66
N GLN A 148 3.60 17.05 -3.27
CA GLN A 148 2.29 17.65 -3.57
C GLN A 148 1.51 18.01 -2.30
N ARG A 149 1.60 17.19 -1.24
CA ARG A 149 1.04 17.52 0.08
C ARG A 149 1.72 18.73 0.71
N ALA A 150 3.06 18.76 0.69
CA ALA A 150 3.85 19.87 1.26
C ALA A 150 3.60 21.21 0.55
N ASN A 151 3.35 21.19 -0.76
CA ASN A 151 3.05 22.38 -1.57
C ASN A 151 1.59 22.86 -1.47
N GLY A 152 0.80 22.30 -0.54
CA GLY A 152 -0.55 22.78 -0.28
C GLY A 152 -1.61 22.36 -1.30
N MET A 153 -1.30 21.44 -2.22
CA MET A 153 -2.26 20.98 -3.24
C MET A 153 -3.30 19.99 -2.70
N LEU A 154 -3.11 19.47 -1.48
CA LEU A 154 -3.96 18.43 -0.87
C LEU A 154 -4.46 18.78 0.54
N ASP A 155 -3.69 19.54 1.33
CA ASP A 155 -4.06 20.10 2.64
C ASP A 155 -3.45 21.52 2.75
N GLY A 156 -4.00 22.40 3.59
CA GLY A 156 -3.46 23.77 3.76
C GLY A 156 -1.97 23.80 4.17
N PRO A 157 -1.24 24.89 3.91
CA PRO A 157 0.20 24.95 4.17
C PRO A 157 0.52 24.68 5.64
N SER A 158 1.50 23.80 5.88
CA SER A 158 1.96 23.46 7.24
C SER A 158 2.38 24.72 8.00
N LYS A 159 1.93 24.86 9.25
CA LYS A 159 2.41 25.91 10.17
C LYS A 159 3.79 25.62 10.75
N ALA A 160 4.32 24.41 10.53
CA ALA A 160 5.62 24.02 11.04
C ALA A 160 6.74 24.72 10.26
N VAL A 161 7.70 25.29 10.98
CA VAL A 161 8.77 26.10 10.39
C VAL A 161 10.03 25.26 10.28
N ALA A 162 10.61 25.14 9.09
CA ALA A 162 11.86 24.42 8.92
C ALA A 162 13.01 25.14 9.64
N HIS A 163 13.74 24.42 10.48
CA HIS A 163 14.99 24.85 11.09
C HIS A 163 16.08 23.86 10.66
N VAL A 164 16.87 24.26 9.66
CA VAL A 164 17.83 23.38 8.99
C VAL A 164 19.25 23.74 9.44
N ILE A 165 19.96 22.79 10.04
CA ILE A 165 21.41 22.87 10.23
C ILE A 165 22.04 22.12 9.05
N GLU A 166 22.68 22.86 8.16
CA GLU A 166 23.20 22.32 6.90
C GLU A 166 24.71 22.48 6.76
N GLY A 167 25.37 21.44 6.24
CA GLY A 167 26.76 21.50 5.77
C GLY A 167 27.81 21.70 6.87
N LYS A 168 27.46 21.48 8.13
CA LYS A 168 28.39 21.63 9.26
C LYS A 168 29.33 20.43 9.30
N ARG A 169 30.64 20.68 9.26
CA ARG A 169 31.68 19.65 9.39
C ARG A 169 32.74 20.08 10.39
N SER A 170 32.79 19.43 11.55
CA SER A 170 33.76 19.75 12.61
C SER A 170 33.64 18.78 13.78
N VAL A 171 34.75 18.40 14.41
CA VAL A 171 34.83 17.59 15.66
C VAL A 171 34.37 18.40 16.89
N GLY A 172 33.22 19.04 16.81
CA GLY A 172 32.64 19.91 17.83
C GLY A 172 31.23 19.48 18.20
N SER A 173 30.61 20.26 19.09
CA SER A 173 29.25 20.03 19.56
C SER A 173 28.42 21.29 19.35
N ILE A 174 27.21 21.15 18.82
CA ILE A 174 26.19 22.21 18.72
C ILE A 174 25.11 21.87 19.74
N THR A 175 24.98 22.68 20.78
CA THR A 175 23.85 22.59 21.71
C THR A 175 22.82 23.64 21.33
N LEU A 176 21.61 23.20 20.98
CA LEU A 176 20.51 24.08 20.60
C LEU A 176 19.97 24.84 21.79
N SER A 177 19.67 26.13 21.60
CA SER A 177 18.91 26.94 22.56
C SER A 177 17.44 27.06 22.14
N ALA A 178 16.54 27.12 23.13
CA ALA A 178 15.12 27.34 22.88
C ALA A 178 14.85 28.68 22.18
N ASP A 179 15.68 29.69 22.44
CA ASP A 179 15.56 31.03 21.82
C ASP A 179 15.96 31.04 20.33
N GLU A 180 16.72 30.05 19.88
CA GLU A 180 17.18 29.91 18.49
C GLU A 180 16.18 29.13 17.62
N LEU A 181 15.25 28.41 18.25
CA LEU A 181 14.27 27.58 17.57
C LEU A 181 13.00 28.38 17.27
N PRO A 182 12.52 28.40 16.01
CA PRO A 182 11.24 29.01 15.70
C PRO A 182 10.09 28.25 16.39
N SER A 183 8.95 28.93 16.56
CA SER A 183 7.73 28.24 17.00
C SER A 183 7.37 27.13 16.02
N LEU A 184 7.05 25.95 16.54
CA LEU A 184 6.77 24.75 15.74
C LEU A 184 7.93 24.34 14.80
N ALA A 185 9.18 24.43 15.28
CA ALA A 185 10.37 24.04 14.51
C ALA A 185 10.34 22.58 14.06
N VAL A 186 10.58 22.32 12.76
CA VAL A 186 11.01 21.02 12.25
C VAL A 186 12.52 21.07 12.13
N LEU A 187 13.22 20.35 13.01
CA LEU A 187 14.68 20.35 13.03
C LEU A 187 15.21 19.32 12.04
N THR A 188 15.93 19.79 11.02
CA THR A 188 16.60 18.95 10.03
C THR A 188 18.10 19.16 10.10
N LEU A 189 18.85 18.08 10.32
CA LEU A 189 20.30 18.05 10.12
C LEU A 189 20.57 17.54 8.72
N ARG A 190 21.22 18.35 7.88
CA ARG A 190 21.44 18.03 6.47
C ARG A 190 22.91 18.12 6.10
N SER A 191 23.44 17.07 5.47
CA SER A 191 24.81 17.06 4.94
C SER A 191 25.86 17.44 6.00
N CYS A 192 25.60 17.13 7.27
CA CYS A 192 26.50 17.40 8.39
C CYS A 192 27.43 16.20 8.61
N SER A 193 28.69 16.45 8.95
CA SER A 193 29.62 15.36 9.30
C SER A 193 30.51 15.63 10.50
N ASP A 194 30.93 14.54 11.14
CA ASP A 194 31.89 14.54 12.25
C ASP A 194 31.46 15.40 13.44
N LEU A 195 30.16 15.54 13.66
CA LEU A 195 29.55 16.56 14.52
C LEU A 195 28.70 15.92 15.62
N GLU A 196 28.68 16.54 16.80
CA GLU A 196 27.66 16.27 17.81
C GLU A 196 26.61 17.39 17.80
N VAL A 197 25.33 17.01 17.86
CA VAL A 197 24.20 17.94 18.03
C VAL A 197 23.39 17.51 19.24
N VAL A 198 23.07 18.46 20.11
CA VAL A 198 22.32 18.24 21.35
C VAL A 198 21.04 19.07 21.32
N LEU A 199 19.89 18.40 21.43
CA LEU A 199 18.60 19.00 21.69
C LEU A 199 18.27 18.85 23.19
N PRO A 200 18.54 19.87 24.03
CA PRO A 200 18.37 19.75 25.48
C PRO A 200 16.90 19.80 25.91
N HIS A 201 16.63 19.41 27.15
CA HIS A 201 15.29 19.37 27.79
C HIS A 201 14.45 20.65 27.61
N ALA A 202 15.09 21.82 27.56
CA ALA A 202 14.41 23.11 27.40
C ALA A 202 13.83 23.32 25.99
N CYS A 203 14.30 22.58 24.99
CA CYS A 203 13.88 22.73 23.60
C CYS A 203 12.64 21.88 23.29
N THR A 204 11.77 22.40 22.42
CA THR A 204 10.65 21.65 21.84
C THR A 204 10.66 21.82 20.33
N VAL A 205 10.58 20.72 19.60
CA VAL A 205 10.47 20.68 18.14
C VAL A 205 9.25 19.84 17.73
N VAL A 206 8.72 20.07 16.54
CA VAL A 206 7.62 19.28 15.98
C VAL A 206 8.11 17.90 15.59
N LYS A 207 9.22 17.84 14.86
CA LYS A 207 9.75 16.63 14.23
C LYS A 207 11.27 16.75 14.08
N LEU A 208 11.94 15.61 14.06
CA LEU A 208 13.37 15.50 13.79
C LEU A 208 13.62 14.81 12.44
N ALA A 209 14.62 15.29 11.70
CA ALA A 209 15.09 14.65 10.49
C ALA A 209 16.62 14.74 10.36
N LEU A 210 17.24 13.67 9.87
CA LEU A 210 18.63 13.60 9.45
C LEU A 210 18.66 13.22 7.96
N GLU A 211 19.37 13.99 7.16
CA GLU A 211 19.48 13.80 5.71
C GLU A 211 20.94 13.88 5.29
N GLY A 212 21.50 12.82 4.71
CA GLY A 212 22.86 12.85 4.16
C GLY A 212 23.97 13.09 5.18
N CYS A 213 23.76 12.77 6.46
CA CYS A 213 24.74 13.00 7.53
C CYS A 213 25.71 11.83 7.69
N GLU A 214 26.97 12.10 8.05
CA GLU A 214 28.02 11.09 8.25
C GLU A 214 28.70 11.26 9.62
N LYS A 215 28.92 10.18 10.39
CA LYS A 215 29.65 10.25 11.67
C LYS A 215 29.08 11.30 12.63
N LEU A 216 27.75 11.40 12.68
CA LEU A 216 27.04 12.38 13.48
C LEU A 216 26.51 11.74 14.77
N THR A 217 26.65 12.42 15.90
CA THR A 217 25.97 12.06 17.14
C THR A 217 24.84 13.04 17.41
N LEU A 218 23.60 12.57 17.54
CA LEU A 218 22.46 13.38 17.95
C LEU A 218 21.98 12.92 19.33
N ARG A 219 22.04 13.82 20.32
CA ARG A 219 21.44 13.62 21.65
C ARG A 219 20.11 14.35 21.72
N VAL A 220 19.06 13.66 22.15
CA VAL A 220 17.69 14.20 22.20
C VAL A 220 17.10 14.04 23.59
N ASP A 221 17.12 15.12 24.37
CA ASP A 221 16.43 15.21 25.65
C ASP A 221 15.20 16.14 25.59
N GLY A 222 15.18 17.04 24.60
CA GLY A 222 14.06 17.94 24.33
C GLY A 222 12.83 17.21 23.80
N LYS A 223 11.68 17.89 23.86
CA LYS A 223 10.39 17.32 23.45
C LYS A 223 10.22 17.33 21.93
N VAL A 224 9.85 16.19 21.36
CA VAL A 224 9.47 16.07 19.94
C VAL A 224 7.98 15.81 19.83
N LEU A 225 7.19 16.78 19.34
CA LEU A 225 5.73 16.72 19.42
C LEU A 225 5.10 15.58 18.62
N THR A 226 5.67 15.26 17.46
CA THR A 226 5.21 14.13 16.64
C THR A 226 5.79 12.79 17.11
N GLU A 227 6.69 12.81 18.09
CA GLU A 227 7.44 11.64 18.56
C GLU A 227 8.05 10.85 17.39
N THR A 228 8.41 11.56 16.31
CA THR A 228 8.89 11.00 15.05
C THR A 228 10.28 11.53 14.72
N LEU A 229 11.15 10.61 14.31
CA LEU A 229 12.50 10.89 13.82
C LEU A 229 12.73 10.15 12.50
N GLU A 230 13.13 10.88 11.47
CA GLU A 230 13.48 10.34 10.15
C GLU A 230 14.98 10.41 9.91
N VAL A 231 15.58 9.33 9.43
CA VAL A 231 16.99 9.23 9.11
C VAL A 231 17.09 8.73 7.68
N TYR A 232 17.64 9.54 6.79
CA TYR A 232 17.67 9.28 5.36
C TYR A 232 19.08 9.50 4.80
N GLN A 233 19.59 8.52 4.05
CA GLN A 233 20.92 8.58 3.43
C GLN A 233 22.06 8.94 4.38
N CYS A 234 21.98 8.49 5.63
CA CYS A 234 23.00 8.75 6.64
C CYS A 234 23.94 7.56 6.84
N SER A 235 25.16 7.83 7.27
CA SER A 235 26.15 6.80 7.58
C SER A 235 26.83 7.02 8.93
N ASP A 236 27.07 5.93 9.67
CA ASP A 236 27.85 5.92 10.92
C ASP A 236 27.33 6.90 11.99
N CYS A 237 26.01 7.07 12.11
CA CYS A 237 25.41 8.03 13.03
C CYS A 237 24.92 7.36 14.33
N ARG A 238 25.11 8.04 15.46
CA ARG A 238 24.63 7.61 16.79
C ARG A 238 23.51 8.53 17.27
N LEU A 239 22.42 7.94 17.71
CA LEU A 239 21.20 8.63 18.13
C LEU A 239 20.90 8.23 19.58
N GLU A 240 21.20 9.14 20.51
CA GLU A 240 21.02 8.95 21.94
C GLU A 240 19.72 9.65 22.37
N LEU A 241 18.68 8.86 22.67
CA LEU A 241 17.30 9.30 22.76
C LEU A 241 16.80 9.24 24.21
N GLY A 242 16.96 10.37 24.90
CA GLY A 242 16.49 10.63 26.25
C GLY A 242 15.01 11.02 26.33
N SER A 243 14.37 11.33 25.20
CA SER A 243 12.94 11.68 25.11
C SER A 243 12.13 10.70 24.24
N SER A 244 10.80 10.85 24.27
CA SER A 244 9.87 9.97 23.56
C SER A 244 9.94 10.17 22.04
N LEU A 245 10.27 9.09 21.32
CA LEU A 245 10.31 8.99 19.87
C LEU A 245 9.70 7.65 19.46
N LYS A 246 8.37 7.58 19.49
CA LYS A 246 7.59 6.36 19.23
C LYS A 246 7.90 5.76 17.87
N THR A 247 8.03 6.60 16.84
CA THR A 247 8.28 6.13 15.47
C THR A 247 9.61 6.66 14.96
N VAL A 248 10.57 5.76 14.75
CA VAL A 248 11.82 6.07 14.05
C VAL A 248 11.78 5.48 12.65
N GLN A 249 12.26 6.22 11.66
CA GLN A 249 12.34 5.77 10.27
C GLN A 249 13.79 5.84 9.80
N VAL A 250 14.26 4.78 9.15
CA VAL A 250 15.61 4.67 8.59
C VAL A 250 15.50 4.28 7.13
N ASP A 251 16.03 5.09 6.24
CA ASP A 251 15.91 4.86 4.80
C ASP A 251 17.25 5.09 4.09
N ALA A 252 17.71 4.07 3.37
CA ALA A 252 18.98 4.07 2.62
C ALA A 252 20.19 4.46 3.49
N CYS A 253 20.29 3.89 4.70
CA CYS A 253 21.32 4.24 5.68
C CYS A 253 22.26 3.07 5.99
N ARG A 254 23.45 3.38 6.50
CA ARG A 254 24.44 2.38 6.96
C ARG A 254 24.99 2.74 8.34
N GLY A 255 25.08 1.79 9.26
CA GLY A 255 25.75 2.01 10.54
C GLY A 255 25.02 2.98 11.46
N ILE A 256 23.70 2.92 11.53
CA ILE A 256 22.90 3.78 12.42
C ILE A 256 22.71 3.09 13.77
N ALA A 257 23.07 3.75 14.86
CA ALA A 257 22.92 3.21 16.21
C ALA A 257 21.93 4.05 17.01
N PHE A 258 20.81 3.45 17.42
CA PHE A 258 19.83 4.05 18.31
C PHE A 258 20.01 3.54 19.74
N SER A 259 20.03 4.44 20.70
CA SER A 259 19.92 4.13 22.12
C SER A 259 18.75 4.87 22.73
N PHE A 260 17.74 4.15 23.21
CA PHE A 260 16.61 4.74 23.93
C PHE A 260 16.81 4.54 25.43
N ALA A 261 16.76 5.63 26.18
CA ALA A 261 16.94 5.60 27.63
C ALA A 261 15.86 4.78 28.35
N LYS A 262 14.62 4.76 27.82
CA LYS A 262 13.48 4.07 28.42
C LYS A 262 12.70 3.24 27.41
N LEU A 263 12.09 2.15 27.87
CA LEU A 263 11.23 1.29 27.05
C LEU A 263 10.04 2.08 26.48
N GLU A 264 9.43 2.94 27.31
CA GLU A 264 8.26 3.73 26.91
C GLU A 264 8.56 4.75 25.81
N HIS A 265 9.81 5.12 25.55
CA HIS A 265 10.14 6.11 24.52
C HIS A 265 10.08 5.52 23.09
N PHE A 266 10.08 4.20 22.96
CA PHE A 266 10.08 3.49 21.68
C PHE A 266 8.76 2.76 21.44
N GLN A 267 8.30 2.74 20.19
CA GLN A 267 7.16 1.90 19.77
C GLN A 267 7.51 1.07 18.53
N GLN A 268 8.12 1.70 17.53
CA GLN A 268 8.47 1.03 16.28
C GLN A 268 9.63 1.71 15.54
N LEU A 269 10.41 0.89 14.84
CA LEU A 269 11.39 1.30 13.83
C LEU A 269 10.93 0.81 12.47
N LEU A 270 10.75 1.72 11.52
CA LEU A 270 10.52 1.43 10.12
C LEU A 270 11.86 1.55 9.38
N SER A 271 12.20 0.56 8.56
CA SER A 271 13.48 0.57 7.83
C SER A 271 13.33 0.13 6.38
N ALA A 272 14.01 0.81 5.47
CA ALA A 272 14.16 0.44 4.06
C ALA A 272 15.61 0.67 3.62
N GLY A 273 16.24 -0.28 2.94
CA GLY A 273 17.65 -0.15 2.55
C GLY A 273 18.59 0.17 3.73
N ALA A 274 18.32 -0.42 4.90
CA ALA A 274 19.10 -0.20 6.11
C ALA A 274 20.16 -1.30 6.28
N TYR A 275 21.41 -0.90 6.47
CA TYR A 275 22.54 -1.79 6.68
C TYR A 275 23.17 -1.50 8.04
N SER A 276 23.52 -2.54 8.79
CA SER A 276 24.21 -2.43 10.09
C SER A 276 23.54 -1.44 11.05
N THR A 277 22.21 -1.46 11.11
CA THR A 277 21.44 -0.61 12.03
C THR A 277 21.22 -1.34 13.35
N SER A 278 21.49 -0.68 14.48
CA SER A 278 21.30 -1.25 15.82
C SER A 278 20.34 -0.41 16.64
N LEU A 279 19.54 -1.08 17.46
CA LEU A 279 18.59 -0.47 18.39
C LEU A 279 18.81 -1.07 19.76
N ILE A 280 19.00 -0.23 20.77
CA ILE A 280 19.15 -0.63 22.17
C ILE A 280 18.10 0.11 23.01
N LEU A 281 17.39 -0.63 23.86
CA LEU A 281 16.49 -0.09 24.88
C LEU A 281 17.13 -0.28 26.25
N GLU A 282 17.85 0.75 26.71
CA GLU A 282 18.82 0.67 27.82
C GLU A 282 18.20 0.11 29.11
N GLU A 283 17.04 0.63 29.53
CA GLU A 283 16.32 0.22 30.73
C GLU A 283 16.02 -1.29 30.79
N SER A 284 15.75 -1.88 29.62
CA SER A 284 15.36 -3.29 29.50
C SER A 284 16.49 -4.19 28.99
N ALA A 285 17.65 -3.61 28.63
CA ALA A 285 18.76 -4.28 27.94
C ALA A 285 18.34 -5.05 26.67
N LEU A 286 17.19 -4.71 26.07
CA LEU A 286 16.75 -5.28 24.79
C LEU A 286 17.57 -4.67 23.66
N HIS A 287 17.95 -5.51 22.70
CA HIS A 287 18.70 -5.11 21.52
C HIS A 287 18.09 -5.71 20.26
N ALA A 288 18.17 -4.98 19.15
CA ALA A 288 17.84 -5.47 17.83
C ALA A 288 18.89 -5.02 16.82
N SER A 289 19.11 -5.88 15.82
CA SER A 289 19.88 -5.61 14.61
C SER A 289 18.91 -5.53 13.43
N VAL A 290 19.14 -4.56 12.55
CA VAL A 290 18.49 -4.46 11.25
C VAL A 290 19.57 -4.33 10.19
N ASP A 291 19.73 -5.40 9.42
CA ASP A 291 20.65 -5.46 8.28
C ASP A 291 19.96 -6.15 7.10
N LEU A 292 19.86 -5.46 5.97
CA LEU A 292 19.17 -5.98 4.80
C LEU A 292 19.80 -7.27 4.25
N ASP A 293 21.11 -7.45 4.36
CA ASP A 293 21.76 -8.68 3.88
C ASP A 293 21.42 -9.87 4.78
N GLU A 294 21.29 -9.63 6.09
CA GLU A 294 20.73 -10.63 7.02
C GLU A 294 19.26 -10.96 6.66
N GLN A 295 18.45 -9.95 6.33
CA GLN A 295 17.05 -10.18 5.92
C GLN A 295 16.96 -10.96 4.60
N ARG A 296 17.83 -10.67 3.62
CA ARG A 296 17.94 -11.45 2.37
C ARG A 296 18.28 -12.90 2.63
N ALA A 297 19.17 -13.16 3.59
CA ALA A 297 19.53 -14.52 3.99
C ALA A 297 18.37 -15.26 4.69
N LEU A 298 17.56 -14.54 5.48
CA LEU A 298 16.38 -15.11 6.15
C LEU A 298 15.21 -15.37 5.20
N HIS A 299 15.11 -14.62 4.09
CA HIS A 299 14.04 -14.73 3.12
C HIS A 299 14.55 -15.05 1.69
N PRO A 300 15.24 -16.18 1.47
CA PRO A 300 15.91 -16.47 0.20
C PRO A 300 14.94 -16.71 -0.98
N ALA A 301 13.67 -16.98 -0.70
CA ALA A 301 12.62 -17.12 -1.70
C ALA A 301 12.06 -15.78 -2.20
N ILE A 302 12.37 -14.68 -1.51
CA ILE A 302 11.90 -13.34 -1.83
C ILE A 302 13.11 -12.51 -2.26
N GLN A 303 13.08 -11.97 -3.47
CA GLN A 303 14.14 -11.10 -3.95
C GLN A 303 14.01 -9.70 -3.33
N LEU A 304 14.47 -9.56 -2.08
CA LEU A 304 14.36 -8.31 -1.32
C LEU A 304 15.22 -7.18 -1.92
N SER A 305 14.56 -6.06 -2.20
CA SER A 305 15.10 -4.82 -2.74
C SER A 305 15.27 -3.78 -1.63
N ASP A 306 16.41 -3.09 -1.63
CA ASP A 306 16.65 -1.93 -0.77
C ASP A 306 15.82 -0.71 -1.15
N GLU A 307 15.25 -0.68 -2.35
CA GLU A 307 14.45 0.46 -2.83
C GLU A 307 12.98 0.38 -2.44
N THR A 308 12.44 -0.83 -2.28
CA THR A 308 10.99 -1.05 -2.15
C THR A 308 10.58 -1.81 -0.90
N ASP A 309 11.39 -2.75 -0.43
CA ASP A 309 11.03 -3.57 0.72
C ASP A 309 11.28 -2.83 2.02
N GLN A 310 10.29 -2.88 2.90
CA GLN A 310 10.29 -2.21 4.19
C GLN A 310 10.23 -3.26 5.29
N PHE A 311 10.90 -2.99 6.39
CA PHE A 311 10.85 -3.81 7.59
C PHE A 311 10.35 -2.97 8.75
N ILE A 312 9.79 -3.65 9.74
CA ILE A 312 9.30 -3.04 10.96
C ILE A 312 9.83 -3.79 12.17
N THR A 313 10.51 -3.07 13.06
CA THR A 313 10.97 -3.61 14.35
C THR A 313 10.09 -3.09 15.47
N ARG A 314 9.51 -3.97 16.29
CA ARG A 314 8.67 -3.59 17.45
C ARG A 314 8.89 -4.54 18.63
N LEU A 315 8.38 -4.15 19.80
CA LEU A 315 8.28 -5.04 20.95
C LEU A 315 7.14 -6.06 20.73
N VAL A 316 7.48 -7.34 20.67
CA VAL A 316 6.54 -8.46 20.53
C VAL A 316 6.93 -9.51 21.57
N ASP A 317 5.98 -9.91 22.42
CA ASP A 317 6.17 -10.94 23.46
C ASP A 317 7.40 -10.69 24.37
N GLY A 318 7.70 -9.43 24.66
CA GLY A 318 8.81 -9.02 25.53
C GLY A 318 10.18 -8.96 24.85
N GLY A 319 10.27 -9.27 23.55
CA GLY A 319 11.48 -9.12 22.74
C GLY A 319 11.30 -8.11 21.61
N LEU A 320 12.41 -7.66 21.02
CA LEU A 320 12.36 -6.87 19.78
C LEU A 320 12.34 -7.82 18.59
N LEU A 321 11.34 -7.67 17.74
CA LEU A 321 11.15 -8.49 16.54
C LEU A 321 11.14 -7.59 15.30
N THR A 322 11.97 -7.93 14.31
CA THR A 322 12.00 -7.33 12.98
C THR A 322 11.23 -8.19 12.00
N GLU A 323 10.27 -7.61 11.30
CA GLU A 323 9.40 -8.31 10.35
C GLU A 323 9.36 -7.58 9.00
N LEU A 324 9.26 -8.33 7.89
CA LEU A 324 8.98 -7.75 6.57
C LEU A 324 7.59 -7.13 6.56
N VAL A 325 7.49 -5.88 6.09
CA VAL A 325 6.22 -5.21 5.85
C VAL A 325 5.65 -5.71 4.53
N ILE A 326 4.52 -6.40 4.60
CA ILE A 326 3.74 -6.82 3.46
C ILE A 326 2.57 -5.85 3.23
N ARG A 327 2.11 -5.76 1.99
CA ARG A 327 0.88 -5.02 1.64
C ARG A 327 -0.22 -6.01 1.31
N LEU A 328 -1.36 -5.85 1.97
CA LEU A 328 -2.57 -6.59 1.64
C LEU A 328 -3.13 -6.08 0.29
N SER A 329 -4.11 -6.80 -0.26
CA SER A 329 -4.75 -6.46 -1.55
C SER A 329 -5.40 -5.06 -1.59
N ASN A 330 -5.66 -4.46 -0.42
CA ASN A 330 -6.17 -3.10 -0.25
C ASN A 330 -5.07 -2.04 0.00
N ASP A 331 -3.80 -2.37 -0.25
CA ASP A 331 -2.62 -1.52 -0.03
C ASP A 331 -2.32 -1.21 1.45
N PHE A 332 -2.92 -1.94 2.39
CA PHE A 332 -2.64 -1.77 3.82
C PHE A 332 -1.30 -2.43 4.21
N PRO A 333 -0.37 -1.69 4.86
CA PRO A 333 0.89 -2.24 5.33
C PRO A 333 0.71 -3.01 6.66
N THR A 334 1.19 -4.24 6.71
CA THR A 334 1.14 -5.14 7.88
C THR A 334 2.31 -6.14 7.85
N THR A 335 2.33 -7.16 8.72
CA THR A 335 3.29 -8.28 8.68
C THR A 335 2.56 -9.60 8.51
N GLU A 336 3.26 -10.67 8.11
CA GLU A 336 2.65 -12.01 8.01
C GLU A 336 2.06 -12.47 9.35
N ARG A 337 2.75 -12.20 10.47
CA ARG A 337 2.26 -12.54 11.81
C ARG A 337 0.99 -11.80 12.16
N GLU A 338 0.92 -10.50 11.86
CA GLU A 338 -0.28 -9.68 12.10
C GLU A 338 -1.46 -10.15 11.25
N ALA A 339 -1.23 -10.43 9.97
CA ALA A 339 -2.23 -10.96 9.07
C ALA A 339 -2.76 -12.33 9.53
N ALA A 340 -1.86 -13.24 9.95
CA ALA A 340 -2.23 -14.55 10.47
C ALA A 340 -3.00 -14.46 11.80
N ALA A 341 -2.54 -13.62 12.73
CA ALA A 341 -3.21 -13.39 14.00
C ALA A 341 -4.62 -12.80 13.79
N PHE A 342 -4.77 -11.90 12.82
CA PHE A 342 -6.08 -11.37 12.45
C PHE A 342 -7.00 -12.45 11.87
N ALA A 343 -6.48 -13.30 10.98
CA ALA A 343 -7.25 -14.41 10.42
C ALA A 343 -7.75 -15.38 11.50
N GLU A 344 -6.90 -15.74 12.47
CA GLU A 344 -7.27 -16.61 13.59
C GLU A 344 -8.30 -15.97 14.54
N ARG A 345 -8.16 -14.67 14.85
CA ARG A 345 -9.17 -13.94 15.63
C ARG A 345 -10.52 -13.92 14.93
N THR A 346 -10.51 -13.73 13.62
CA THR A 346 -11.74 -13.74 12.80
C THR A 346 -12.40 -15.11 12.86
N LYS A 347 -11.65 -16.20 12.63
CA LYS A 347 -12.17 -17.57 12.76
C LYS A 347 -12.72 -17.87 14.16
N ALA A 348 -12.02 -17.45 15.21
CA ALA A 348 -12.46 -17.66 16.58
C ALA A 348 -13.72 -16.86 16.93
N ALA A 349 -13.85 -15.64 16.42
CA ALA A 349 -15.05 -14.83 16.56
C ALA A 349 -16.26 -15.46 15.85
N ASP A 350 -16.05 -15.99 14.65
CA ASP A 350 -17.07 -16.72 13.89
C ASP A 350 -17.49 -18.02 14.60
N ALA A 351 -16.53 -18.83 15.06
CA ALA A 351 -16.83 -20.06 15.82
C ALA A 351 -17.57 -19.78 17.13
N LYS A 352 -17.21 -18.71 17.85
CA LYS A 352 -17.89 -18.30 19.09
C LYS A 352 -19.30 -17.80 18.83
N LEU A 353 -19.54 -17.16 17.69
CA LEU A 353 -20.89 -16.77 17.27
C LEU A 353 -21.75 -18.00 17.00
N GLU A 354 -21.22 -19.03 16.33
CA GLU A 354 -21.91 -20.31 16.12
C GLU A 354 -22.21 -21.04 17.45
N GLU A 355 -21.25 -21.06 18.38
CA GLU A 355 -21.43 -21.66 19.70
C GLU A 355 -22.52 -20.96 20.52
N VAL A 356 -22.55 -19.62 20.50
CA VAL A 356 -23.60 -18.84 21.20
C VAL A 356 -24.97 -19.13 20.61
N VAL A 357 -25.07 -19.24 19.28
CA VAL A 357 -26.31 -19.62 18.60
C VAL A 357 -26.74 -21.04 18.99
N GLY A 358 -25.81 -22.00 19.03
CA GLY A 358 -26.07 -23.37 19.45
C GLY A 358 -26.44 -23.51 20.94
N GLY A 359 -25.77 -22.78 21.82
CA GLY A 359 -26.02 -22.76 23.26
C GLY A 359 -27.37 -22.14 23.64
N MET A 360 -27.84 -21.15 22.86
CA MET A 360 -29.16 -20.57 23.04
C MET A 360 -30.27 -21.62 22.81
N LEU A 361 -30.07 -22.50 21.82
CA LEU A 361 -30.96 -23.63 21.50
C LEU A 361 -30.88 -24.77 22.53
N GLY A 362 -29.74 -24.95 23.21
CA GLY A 362 -29.51 -25.99 24.23
C GLY A 362 -29.85 -25.61 25.68
N SER A 363 -30.32 -24.38 25.94
CA SER A 363 -30.57 -23.85 27.29
C SER A 363 -31.83 -24.44 27.97
N THR A 364 -32.06 -24.14 29.26
CA THR A 364 -33.30 -24.52 29.99
C THR A 364 -34.59 -23.99 29.36
N LEU A 365 -34.48 -22.94 28.53
CA LEU A 365 -35.58 -22.46 27.69
C LEU A 365 -35.82 -23.39 26.50
N GLY A 366 -34.74 -23.91 25.90
CA GLY A 366 -34.75 -24.94 24.86
C GLY A 366 -35.25 -26.29 25.36
N ASN A 367 -34.90 -26.71 26.58
CA ASN A 367 -35.30 -28.00 27.16
C ASN A 367 -36.76 -28.08 27.64
N LYS A 368 -37.50 -26.97 27.67
CA LYS A 368 -38.94 -26.95 27.94
C LYS A 368 -39.80 -27.09 26.67
N LEU A 369 -39.16 -27.11 25.52
CA LEU A 369 -39.80 -27.32 24.23
C LEU A 369 -39.83 -28.84 23.96
N THR A 370 -41.00 -29.34 23.59
CA THR A 370 -41.18 -30.69 23.06
C THR A 370 -40.33 -30.90 21.81
N ASP A 371 -40.02 -32.14 21.44
CA ASP A 371 -39.21 -32.39 20.23
C ASP A 371 -39.86 -31.79 18.98
N ALA A 372 -41.19 -31.74 18.91
CA ALA A 372 -41.96 -31.07 17.87
C ALA A 372 -41.87 -29.53 17.95
N GLU A 373 -41.73 -28.93 19.13
CA GLU A 373 -41.52 -27.48 19.31
C GLU A 373 -40.05 -27.09 19.09
N LYS A 374 -39.09 -27.98 19.39
CA LYS A 374 -37.69 -27.85 18.97
C LYS A 374 -37.57 -28.00 17.47
N GLU A 375 -38.29 -28.94 16.85
CA GLU A 375 -38.41 -29.06 15.40
C GLU A 375 -39.17 -27.89 14.79
N GLN A 376 -40.23 -27.37 15.40
CA GLN A 376 -40.94 -26.18 14.92
C GLN A 376 -40.12 -24.91 15.11
N MET A 377 -39.32 -24.81 16.16
CA MET A 377 -38.46 -23.64 16.42
C MET A 377 -37.17 -23.74 15.61
N SER A 378 -36.66 -24.95 15.37
CA SER A 378 -35.61 -25.25 14.39
C SER A 378 -36.13 -25.08 12.96
N SER A 379 -37.38 -25.42 12.67
CA SER A 379 -38.07 -25.23 11.39
C SER A 379 -38.49 -23.78 11.19
N MET A 380 -38.85 -23.03 12.23
CA MET A 380 -39.09 -21.58 12.17
C MET A 380 -37.79 -20.80 12.17
N ALA A 381 -36.72 -21.29 12.81
CA ALA A 381 -35.37 -20.74 12.69
C ALA A 381 -34.76 -21.10 11.33
N GLN A 382 -35.04 -22.30 10.80
CA GLN A 382 -34.72 -22.70 9.43
C GLN A 382 -35.62 -21.99 8.43
N GLN A 383 -36.88 -21.67 8.70
CA GLN A 383 -37.77 -20.88 7.83
C GLN A 383 -37.55 -19.38 8.00
N LYS A 384 -37.02 -18.89 9.13
CA LYS A 384 -36.49 -17.53 9.26
C LYS A 384 -35.10 -17.42 8.65
N ALA A 385 -34.28 -18.46 8.74
CA ALA A 385 -32.98 -18.55 8.07
C ALA A 385 -33.16 -18.84 6.58
N GLU A 386 -34.21 -19.55 6.16
CA GLU A 386 -34.60 -19.83 4.77
C GLU A 386 -35.44 -18.71 4.22
N SER A 387 -36.26 -17.98 4.99
CA SER A 387 -36.86 -16.73 4.48
C SER A 387 -35.83 -15.60 4.48
N ALA A 388 -34.90 -15.55 5.43
CA ALA A 388 -33.69 -14.72 5.32
C ALA A 388 -32.79 -15.20 4.16
N ALA A 389 -32.68 -16.50 3.90
CA ALA A 389 -31.90 -17.09 2.80
C ALA A 389 -32.65 -17.16 1.46
N LEU A 390 -33.96 -16.96 1.40
CA LEU A 390 -34.77 -16.80 0.19
C LEU A 390 -34.82 -15.31 -0.17
N THR A 391 -34.86 -14.43 0.82
CA THR A 391 -34.64 -12.99 0.63
C THR A 391 -33.16 -12.71 0.28
N GLN A 392 -32.19 -13.43 0.87
CA GLN A 392 -30.78 -13.43 0.46
C GLN A 392 -30.51 -14.29 -0.78
N GLY A 393 -31.33 -15.29 -1.09
CA GLY A 393 -31.12 -16.23 -2.20
C GLY A 393 -31.61 -15.68 -3.55
N ALA A 394 -32.73 -14.95 -3.53
CA ALA A 394 -33.14 -14.15 -4.68
C ALA A 394 -32.14 -13.01 -4.96
N ALA A 395 -31.51 -12.44 -3.91
CA ALA A 395 -30.44 -11.47 -4.05
C ALA A 395 -29.11 -12.11 -4.51
N ALA A 396 -28.73 -13.28 -3.99
CA ALA A 396 -27.48 -13.98 -4.31
C ALA A 396 -27.47 -14.66 -5.69
N ALA A 397 -28.63 -14.82 -6.35
CA ALA A 397 -28.68 -15.20 -7.75
C ALA A 397 -28.16 -14.09 -8.67
N SER A 398 -28.33 -12.82 -8.28
CA SER A 398 -27.79 -11.68 -9.03
C SER A 398 -26.35 -11.39 -8.61
N SER A 399 -25.55 -10.89 -9.56
CA SER A 399 -24.19 -10.42 -9.28
C SER A 399 -24.16 -9.35 -8.18
N GLU A 400 -25.22 -8.52 -8.13
CA GLU A 400 -25.33 -7.41 -7.18
C GLU A 400 -25.52 -7.87 -5.73
N GLY A 401 -26.34 -8.90 -5.47
CA GLY A 401 -26.52 -9.39 -4.10
C GLY A 401 -25.30 -10.15 -3.57
N ARG A 402 -24.52 -10.81 -4.43
CA ARG A 402 -23.21 -11.38 -4.04
C ARG A 402 -22.21 -10.28 -3.66
N HIS A 403 -22.22 -9.14 -4.35
CA HIS A 403 -21.39 -7.99 -3.99
C HIS A 403 -21.81 -7.38 -2.65
N ALA A 404 -23.12 -7.18 -2.44
CA ALA A 404 -23.64 -6.66 -1.17
C ALA A 404 -23.29 -7.54 0.03
N ALA A 405 -23.36 -8.88 -0.12
CA ALA A 405 -22.99 -9.81 0.95
C ALA A 405 -21.49 -9.72 1.32
N ARG A 406 -20.61 -9.54 0.33
CA ARG A 406 -19.16 -9.37 0.58
C ARG A 406 -18.86 -8.06 1.32
N VAL A 407 -19.57 -6.98 0.98
CA VAL A 407 -19.49 -5.69 1.70
C VAL A 407 -19.93 -5.85 3.14
N GLU A 408 -21.06 -6.54 3.38
CA GLU A 408 -21.59 -6.76 4.73
C GLU A 408 -20.64 -7.56 5.61
N HIS A 409 -20.04 -8.62 5.05
CA HIS A 409 -19.05 -9.44 5.75
C HIS A 409 -17.85 -8.61 6.23
N LYS A 410 -17.28 -7.79 5.34
CA LYS A 410 -16.14 -6.90 5.69
C LYS A 410 -16.56 -5.78 6.65
N LYS A 411 -17.78 -5.25 6.54
CA LYS A 411 -18.35 -4.29 7.50
C LYS A 411 -18.43 -4.89 8.90
N LYS A 412 -18.90 -6.13 9.02
CA LYS A 412 -19.04 -6.84 10.30
C LYS A 412 -17.67 -7.05 10.96
N ALA A 413 -16.67 -7.52 10.21
CA ALA A 413 -15.29 -7.65 10.69
C ALA A 413 -14.74 -6.31 11.23
N GLY A 414 -14.98 -5.21 10.51
CA GLY A 414 -14.59 -3.87 10.97
C GLY A 414 -15.28 -3.44 12.26
N ASN A 415 -16.58 -3.74 12.40
CA ASN A 415 -17.33 -3.44 13.62
C ASN A 415 -16.82 -4.23 14.83
N GLU A 416 -16.42 -5.48 14.64
CA GLU A 416 -15.89 -6.35 15.69
C GLU A 416 -14.50 -5.88 16.15
N ALA A 417 -13.59 -5.62 15.21
CA ALA A 417 -12.28 -5.04 15.51
C ALA A 417 -12.40 -3.69 16.22
N PHE A 418 -13.37 -2.85 15.83
CA PHE A 418 -13.60 -1.56 16.50
C PHE A 418 -14.03 -1.74 17.95
N LYS A 419 -14.91 -2.71 18.24
CA LYS A 419 -15.33 -3.04 19.62
C LYS A 419 -14.19 -3.60 20.45
N ALA A 420 -13.23 -4.29 19.83
CA ALA A 420 -12.01 -4.78 20.46
C ALA A 420 -10.95 -3.69 20.70
N ASN A 421 -11.22 -2.44 20.32
CA ASN A 421 -10.28 -1.32 20.31
C ASN A 421 -9.08 -1.50 19.36
N GLU A 422 -9.18 -2.43 18.41
CA GLU A 422 -8.20 -2.65 17.35
C GLU A 422 -8.49 -1.70 16.18
N TYR A 423 -8.40 -0.39 16.45
CA TYR A 423 -8.87 0.64 15.51
C TYR A 423 -8.15 0.62 14.17
N GLN A 424 -6.88 0.21 14.16
CA GLN A 424 -6.11 0.03 12.93
C GLN A 424 -6.74 -1.07 12.07
N GLN A 425 -7.00 -2.23 12.66
CA GLN A 425 -7.61 -3.37 11.98
C GLN A 425 -9.05 -3.10 11.55
N ALA A 426 -9.82 -2.40 12.38
CA ALA A 426 -11.16 -1.93 12.02
C ALA A 426 -11.13 -1.07 10.75
N ALA A 427 -10.17 -0.15 10.64
CA ALA A 427 -10.00 0.68 9.45
C ALA A 427 -9.65 -0.15 8.19
N VAL A 428 -8.89 -1.24 8.33
CA VAL A 428 -8.60 -2.19 7.24
C VAL A 428 -9.89 -2.80 6.72
N SER A 429 -10.67 -3.41 7.60
CA SER A 429 -11.89 -4.12 7.19
C SER A 429 -12.95 -3.17 6.60
N TYR A 430 -13.08 -1.95 7.11
CA TYR A 430 -13.94 -0.95 6.47
C TYR A 430 -13.41 -0.48 5.11
N THR A 431 -12.09 -0.43 4.92
CA THR A 431 -11.50 -0.10 3.61
C THR A 431 -11.77 -1.20 2.58
N GLU A 432 -11.68 -2.46 2.99
CA GLU A 432 -12.04 -3.60 2.13
C GLU A 432 -13.53 -3.59 1.79
N ALA A 433 -14.39 -3.27 2.75
CA ALA A 433 -15.82 -3.12 2.51
C ALA A 433 -16.10 -1.98 1.50
N LEU A 434 -15.43 -0.83 1.63
CA LEU A 434 -15.56 0.30 0.73
C LEU A 434 -15.06 0.00 -0.69
N ALA A 435 -13.99 -0.77 -0.85
CA ALA A 435 -13.49 -1.19 -2.16
C ALA A 435 -14.50 -2.06 -2.93
N LEU A 436 -15.38 -2.75 -2.20
CA LEU A 436 -16.44 -3.57 -2.75
C LEU A 436 -17.74 -2.78 -3.00
N CYS A 437 -17.84 -1.54 -2.51
CA CYS A 437 -18.95 -0.62 -2.78
C CYS A 437 -18.84 0.01 -4.17
N THR A 438 -18.91 -0.82 -5.21
CA THR A 438 -18.85 -0.37 -6.62
C THR A 438 -20.22 -0.13 -7.24
N LEU A 439 -21.30 -0.54 -6.57
CA LEU A 439 -22.67 -0.46 -7.07
C LEU A 439 -23.43 0.73 -6.48
N PRO A 440 -24.25 1.44 -7.27
CA PRO A 440 -25.07 2.55 -6.76
C PRO A 440 -26.03 2.15 -5.62
N SER A 441 -26.49 0.89 -5.61
CA SER A 441 -27.36 0.33 -4.57
C SER A 441 -26.68 0.26 -3.19
N LEU A 442 -25.36 0.38 -3.12
CA LEU A 442 -24.57 0.32 -1.88
C LEU A 442 -24.18 1.70 -1.35
N GLN A 443 -24.69 2.79 -1.93
CA GLN A 443 -24.32 4.15 -1.53
C GLN A 443 -24.65 4.46 -0.06
N LEU A 444 -25.74 3.88 0.47
CA LEU A 444 -26.12 4.02 1.87
C LEU A 444 -25.12 3.32 2.80
N GLU A 445 -24.73 2.10 2.46
CA GLU A 445 -23.67 1.32 3.11
C GLU A 445 -22.32 2.03 3.03
N GLU A 446 -21.96 2.60 1.87
CA GLU A 446 -20.73 3.37 1.66
C GLU A 446 -20.64 4.53 2.66
N SER A 447 -21.73 5.30 2.82
CA SER A 447 -21.78 6.39 3.80
C SER A 447 -21.58 5.90 5.25
N THR A 448 -22.15 4.74 5.59
CA THR A 448 -22.01 4.13 6.93
C THR A 448 -20.58 3.67 7.18
N LEU A 449 -19.97 3.03 6.18
CA LEU A 449 -18.59 2.56 6.22
C LEU A 449 -17.59 3.71 6.35
N LEU A 450 -17.79 4.80 5.59
CA LEU A 450 -16.98 6.02 5.71
C LEU A 450 -17.09 6.63 7.12
N SER A 451 -18.29 6.71 7.69
CA SER A 451 -18.48 7.19 9.07
C SER A 451 -17.76 6.32 10.11
N ASN A 452 -17.82 5.00 9.94
CA ASN A 452 -17.17 4.06 10.85
C ASN A 452 -15.64 4.08 10.71
N ARG A 453 -15.11 4.18 9.49
CA ARG A 453 -13.67 4.31 9.26
C ARG A 453 -13.13 5.66 9.75
N ALA A 454 -13.89 6.75 9.58
CA ALA A 454 -13.58 8.05 10.20
C ALA A 454 -13.50 7.94 11.72
N ALA A 455 -14.38 7.17 12.36
CA ALA A 455 -14.30 6.91 13.80
C ALA A 455 -12.99 6.21 14.19
N CYS A 456 -12.51 5.25 13.37
CA CYS A 456 -11.23 4.59 13.58
C CYS A 456 -10.07 5.59 13.48
N PHE A 457 -10.05 6.42 12.44
CA PHE A 457 -9.01 7.41 12.23
C PHE A 457 -8.97 8.49 13.33
N LEU A 458 -10.14 8.90 13.86
CA LEU A 458 -10.19 9.76 15.05
C LEU A 458 -9.51 9.11 16.26
N LYS A 459 -9.71 7.81 16.47
CA LYS A 459 -9.08 7.06 17.58
C LYS A 459 -7.57 6.86 17.39
N LEU A 460 -7.12 6.81 16.13
CA LEU A 460 -5.72 6.65 15.75
C LEU A 460 -4.96 7.99 15.64
N GLY A 461 -5.61 9.13 15.90
CA GLY A 461 -4.99 10.45 15.74
C GLY A 461 -4.83 10.91 14.28
N ARG A 462 -5.42 10.20 13.31
CA ARG A 462 -5.30 10.46 11.88
C ARG A 462 -6.40 11.40 11.39
N TYR A 463 -6.41 12.64 11.89
CA TYR A 463 -7.55 13.55 11.76
C TYR A 463 -7.88 13.94 10.32
N ALA A 464 -6.89 14.19 9.47
CA ALA A 464 -7.10 14.50 8.05
C ALA A 464 -7.83 13.38 7.29
N GLN A 465 -7.49 12.12 7.58
CA GLN A 465 -8.18 10.97 6.98
C GLN A 465 -9.60 10.83 7.53
N ALA A 466 -9.80 11.08 8.83
CA ALA A 466 -11.12 11.09 9.44
C ALA A 466 -12.02 12.20 8.86
N HIS A 467 -11.46 13.39 8.64
CA HIS A 467 -12.15 14.51 8.01
C HIS A 467 -12.54 14.15 6.57
N ALA A 468 -11.61 13.69 5.74
CA ALA A 468 -11.91 13.30 4.36
C ALA A 468 -13.04 12.26 4.27
N ASP A 469 -12.99 11.21 5.11
CA ASP A 469 -14.03 10.19 5.16
C ASP A 469 -15.37 10.75 5.66
N ALA A 470 -15.35 11.55 6.73
CA ALA A 470 -16.56 12.13 7.30
C ALA A 470 -17.20 13.17 6.36
N GLN A 471 -16.39 13.94 5.64
CA GLN A 471 -16.85 14.90 4.63
C GLN A 471 -17.50 14.16 3.46
N LYS A 472 -16.86 13.11 2.94
CA LYS A 472 -17.46 12.27 1.89
C LYS A 472 -18.75 11.60 2.38
N CYS A 473 -18.76 11.12 3.63
CA CYS A 473 -19.94 10.55 4.27
C CYS A 473 -21.12 11.52 4.29
N VAL A 474 -20.93 12.78 4.71
CA VAL A 474 -22.04 13.75 4.78
C VAL A 474 -22.44 14.29 3.41
N SER A 475 -21.54 14.29 2.43
CA SER A 475 -21.88 14.60 1.03
C SER A 475 -22.77 13.51 0.42
N LEU A 476 -22.50 12.23 0.73
CA LEU A 476 -23.34 11.10 0.30
C LEU A 476 -24.67 11.04 1.07
N ARG A 477 -24.65 11.37 2.36
CA ARG A 477 -25.82 11.29 3.23
C ARG A 477 -25.95 12.52 4.14
N PRO A 478 -26.53 13.63 3.64
CA PRO A 478 -26.62 14.90 4.37
C PRO A 478 -27.49 14.90 5.63
N ASP A 479 -28.35 13.90 5.78
CA ASP A 479 -29.24 13.66 6.92
C ASP A 479 -28.65 12.71 7.98
N PHE A 480 -27.39 12.26 7.80
CA PHE A 480 -26.76 11.34 8.74
C PHE A 480 -26.07 12.06 9.89
N ALA A 481 -26.76 12.19 11.01
CA ALA A 481 -26.26 12.88 12.21
C ALA A 481 -24.89 12.34 12.69
N LYS A 482 -24.68 11.02 12.67
CA LYS A 482 -23.38 10.42 13.03
C LYS A 482 -22.24 10.85 12.10
N GLY A 483 -22.50 10.99 10.79
CA GLY A 483 -21.52 11.49 9.81
C GLY A 483 -21.09 12.93 10.15
N HIS A 484 -22.06 13.82 10.38
CA HIS A 484 -21.81 15.20 10.81
C HIS A 484 -21.07 15.27 12.15
N PHE A 485 -21.38 14.35 13.07
CA PHE A 485 -20.69 14.28 14.35
C PHE A 485 -19.23 13.85 14.20
N ARG A 486 -18.93 12.88 13.31
CA ARG A 486 -17.54 12.51 12.97
C ARG A 486 -16.79 13.66 12.30
N LEU A 487 -17.45 14.39 11.40
CA LEU A 487 -16.90 15.56 10.73
C LEU A 487 -16.56 16.66 11.75
N ALA A 488 -17.49 16.95 12.66
CA ALA A 488 -17.29 17.95 13.71
C ALA A 488 -16.10 17.60 14.62
N LEU A 489 -15.98 16.33 15.04
CA LEU A 489 -14.86 15.86 15.84
C LEU A 489 -13.52 15.94 15.08
N ALA A 490 -13.51 15.60 13.79
CA ALA A 490 -12.30 15.67 12.97
C ALA A 490 -11.85 17.12 12.77
N LEU A 491 -12.77 18.04 12.46
CA LEU A 491 -12.51 19.47 12.34
C LEU A 491 -12.05 20.07 13.66
N GLN A 492 -12.65 19.67 14.79
CA GLN A 492 -12.21 20.11 16.11
C GLN A 492 -10.79 19.62 16.43
N ALA A 493 -10.45 18.38 16.06
CA ALA A 493 -9.11 17.83 16.23
C ALA A 493 -8.06 18.47 15.28
N GLU A 494 -8.49 18.96 14.12
CA GLU A 494 -7.70 19.81 13.21
C GLU A 494 -7.66 21.29 13.63
N GLU A 495 -8.26 21.64 14.77
CA GLU A 495 -8.38 23.01 15.28
C GLU A 495 -9.15 23.98 14.38
N LYS A 496 -9.96 23.46 13.45
CA LYS A 496 -10.89 24.19 12.59
C LYS A 496 -12.20 24.43 13.33
N TYR A 497 -12.12 25.17 14.43
CA TYR A 497 -13.23 25.27 15.39
C TYR A 497 -14.48 25.94 14.83
N GLY A 498 -14.34 26.89 13.88
CA GLY A 498 -15.49 27.50 13.20
C GLY A 498 -16.31 26.47 12.41
N ASP A 499 -15.64 25.67 11.58
CA ASP A 499 -16.29 24.63 10.78
C ASP A 499 -16.82 23.49 11.68
N ALA A 500 -16.10 23.16 12.75
CA ALA A 500 -16.57 22.21 13.75
C ALA A 500 -17.88 22.66 14.39
N CYS A 501 -18.04 23.95 14.71
CA CYS A 501 -19.30 24.50 15.21
C CYS A 501 -20.44 24.33 14.22
N LEU A 502 -20.21 24.56 12.92
CA LEU A 502 -21.21 24.36 11.87
C LEU A 502 -21.62 22.88 11.77
N ALA A 503 -20.66 21.97 11.82
CA ALA A 503 -20.92 20.54 11.79
C ALA A 503 -21.68 20.07 13.05
N PHE A 504 -21.29 20.50 14.25
CA PHE A 504 -22.05 20.20 15.48
C PHE A 504 -23.46 20.79 15.47
N ASN A 505 -23.63 22.02 14.98
CA ASN A 505 -24.94 22.62 14.83
C ASN A 505 -25.82 21.78 13.89
N ARG A 506 -25.23 21.24 12.81
CA ARG A 506 -25.94 20.32 11.91
C ARG A 506 -26.35 19.03 12.61
N VAL A 507 -25.51 18.47 13.49
CA VAL A 507 -25.89 17.34 14.36
C VAL A 507 -27.08 17.70 15.25
N LEU A 508 -27.06 18.88 15.89
CA LEU A 508 -28.12 19.33 16.78
C LEU A 508 -29.44 19.67 16.06
N GLN A 509 -29.39 20.07 14.79
CA GLN A 509 -30.59 20.21 13.97
C GLN A 509 -31.24 18.85 13.69
N LEU A 510 -30.45 17.81 13.46
CA LEU A 510 -30.93 16.45 13.20
C LEU A 510 -31.32 15.72 14.50
N GLU A 511 -30.55 15.94 15.57
CA GLU A 511 -30.72 15.32 16.88
C GLU A 511 -30.62 16.37 18.01
N PRO A 512 -31.70 17.14 18.28
CA PRO A 512 -31.68 18.24 19.25
C PRO A 512 -31.33 17.86 20.69
N LYS A 513 -31.42 16.57 21.04
CA LYS A 513 -31.13 16.04 22.38
C LYS A 513 -29.73 15.42 22.49
N ASN A 514 -28.89 15.53 21.46
CA ASN A 514 -27.55 14.96 21.46
C ASN A 514 -26.61 15.75 22.39
N LYS A 515 -26.43 15.25 23.62
CA LYS A 515 -25.61 15.90 24.66
C LYS A 515 -24.13 16.00 24.29
N GLU A 516 -23.62 15.02 23.57
CA GLU A 516 -22.21 14.99 23.14
C GLU A 516 -21.95 16.09 22.12
N ALA A 517 -22.84 16.26 21.13
CA ALA A 517 -22.76 17.34 20.15
C ALA A 517 -22.88 18.73 20.81
N ALA A 518 -23.80 18.90 21.76
CA ALA A 518 -23.93 20.16 22.50
C ALA A 518 -22.69 20.49 23.35
N SER A 519 -22.04 19.46 23.90
CA SER A 519 -20.77 19.64 24.62
C SER A 519 -19.63 19.98 23.66
N GLY A 520 -19.49 19.24 22.55
CA GLY A 520 -18.49 19.49 21.51
C GLY A 520 -18.61 20.89 20.91
N MET A 521 -19.84 21.33 20.61
CA MET A 521 -20.12 22.69 20.12
C MET A 521 -19.63 23.76 21.08
N ARG A 522 -19.95 23.65 22.38
CA ARG A 522 -19.49 24.63 23.39
C ARG A 522 -17.96 24.67 23.49
N ILE A 523 -17.29 23.52 23.41
CA ILE A 523 -15.83 23.45 23.42
C ILE A 523 -15.27 24.15 22.18
N ALA A 524 -15.80 23.84 21.00
CA ALA A 524 -15.39 24.46 19.75
C ALA A 524 -15.66 25.99 19.73
N GLU A 525 -16.78 26.46 20.27
CA GLU A 525 -17.10 27.89 20.37
C GLU A 525 -16.08 28.64 21.26
N VAL A 526 -15.77 28.09 22.43
CA VAL A 526 -14.76 28.67 23.34
C VAL A 526 -13.39 28.72 22.67
N GLN A 527 -13.00 27.65 21.96
CA GLN A 527 -11.74 27.59 21.25
C GLN A 527 -11.68 28.54 20.04
N SER A 528 -12.77 28.66 19.29
CA SER A 528 -12.93 29.61 18.18
C SER A 528 -12.82 31.06 18.64
N GLU A 529 -13.48 31.41 19.75
CA GLU A 529 -13.39 32.74 20.36
C GLU A 529 -11.96 33.04 20.86
N ARG A 530 -11.29 32.06 21.47
CA ARG A 530 -9.87 32.20 21.86
C ARG A 530 -8.97 32.44 20.65
N GLN A 531 -9.14 31.68 19.57
CA GLN A 531 -8.39 31.89 18.33
C GLN A 531 -8.62 33.29 17.75
N ARG A 532 -9.88 33.75 17.67
CA ARG A 532 -10.21 35.09 17.18
C ARG A 532 -9.62 36.20 18.03
N ARG A 533 -9.64 36.08 19.36
CA ARG A 533 -9.01 37.05 20.26
C ARG A 533 -7.50 37.09 20.10
N THR A 534 -6.87 35.93 19.97
CA THR A 534 -5.41 35.82 19.78
C THR A 534 -5.00 36.46 18.45
N GLN A 535 -5.79 36.24 17.39
CA GLN A 535 -5.60 36.84 16.06
C GLN A 535 -5.89 38.34 16.01
N ALA A 536 -6.75 38.86 16.89
CA ALA A 536 -7.05 40.29 16.98
C ALA A 536 -6.03 41.04 17.87
N SER A 537 -5.29 40.33 18.72
CA SER A 537 -4.23 40.87 19.58
C SER A 537 -2.83 40.80 18.94
N SER A 538 -2.69 40.08 17.83
CA SER A 538 -1.50 40.00 16.97
C SER A 538 -1.65 40.93 15.79
#